data_AF-A0A822HBJ0-F1
#
_entry.id   AF-A0A822HBJ0-F1
#
_cell.length_a   1.000
_cell.length_b   1.000
_cell.length_c   1.000
_cell.angle_alpha   90.00
_cell.angle_beta   90.00
_cell.angle_gamma   90.00
#
_symmetry.space_group_name_H-M   'P 1'
#
loop_
_entity.id
_entity.type
_entity.pdbx_description
1 polymer ?
#
loop_
_entity_poly.entity_id
_entity_poly.type
_entity_poly.pdbx_seq_one_letter_code
_entity_poly.pdbx_strand_id
1 'polypeptide(L)'
;YPEKNRCSIEVIKDMDKMVIELLQVFARSCGNTLPNRIVFYRDGIDDGQFQKVLDNEVSKIKSTFQVVYGKNPMACLTFIIVKERHNTRFFAYDGKKNK
;
A
#
# COMPACT_ATOMS: atom_id res chain seq x y z
N TYR A 1 -5.40 14.16 -33.06
CA TYR A 1 -6.06 14.33 -31.74
C TYR A 1 -5.18 13.66 -30.70
N PRO A 2 -4.63 14.35 -29.69
CA PRO A 2 -3.88 13.66 -28.66
C PRO A 2 -4.86 12.96 -27.72
N GLU A 3 -4.66 11.66 -27.52
CA GLU A 3 -5.43 10.86 -26.59
C GLU A 3 -5.24 11.42 -25.18
N LYS A 4 -6.33 11.85 -24.54
CA LYS A 4 -6.33 12.17 -23.12
C LYS A 4 -6.12 10.85 -22.37
N ASN A 5 -4.88 10.57 -21.99
CA ASN A 5 -4.58 9.63 -20.91
C ASN A 5 -5.32 10.09 -19.64
N ARG A 6 -6.54 9.59 -19.42
CA ARG A 6 -7.24 9.70 -18.13
C ARG A 6 -6.63 8.69 -17.17
N CYS A 7 -5.36 8.85 -16.87
CA CYS A 7 -4.75 8.21 -15.72
C CYS A 7 -4.61 9.32 -14.66
N SER A 8 -5.73 9.70 -14.05
CA SER A 8 -5.74 10.68 -12.96
C SER A 8 -5.00 10.05 -11.78
N ILE A 9 -3.77 10.51 -11.55
CA ILE A 9 -2.91 10.00 -10.49
C ILE A 9 -3.42 10.54 -9.15
N GLU A 10 -3.88 9.68 -8.25
CA GLU A 10 -4.13 10.00 -6.83
C GLU A 10 -2.96 9.49 -5.96
N VAL A 11 -1.76 10.05 -6.15
CA VAL A 11 -0.65 9.82 -5.22
C VAL A 11 -0.98 10.54 -3.91
N ILE A 12 -0.91 9.81 -2.80
CA ILE A 12 -1.19 10.37 -1.48
C ILE A 12 -0.04 11.29 -1.08
N LYS A 13 -0.31 12.61 -1.04
CA LYS A 13 0.72 13.62 -0.75
C LYS A 13 1.17 13.60 0.70
N ASP A 14 0.23 13.48 1.63
CA ASP A 14 0.45 13.57 3.09
C ASP A 14 0.47 12.19 3.78
N MET A 15 1.01 11.18 3.08
CA MET A 15 1.10 9.79 3.57
C MET A 15 1.86 9.68 4.90
N ASP A 16 2.89 10.51 5.05
CA ASP A 16 3.70 10.63 6.26
C ASP A 16 2.86 11.02 7.48
N LYS A 17 2.08 12.10 7.38
CA LYS A 17 1.25 12.61 8.47
C LYS A 17 0.18 11.60 8.89
N MET A 18 -0.49 10.99 7.90
CA MET A 18 -1.53 9.98 8.16
C MET A 18 -0.97 8.79 8.94
N VAL A 19 0.21 8.30 8.55
CA VAL A 19 0.85 7.18 9.23
C VAL A 19 1.29 7.54 10.65
N ILE A 20 1.81 8.75 10.88
CA ILE A 20 2.16 9.23 12.23
C ILE A 20 0.93 9.22 13.13
N GLU A 21 -0.18 9.79 12.67
CA GLU A 21 -1.41 9.87 13.44
C GLU A 21 -1.95 8.49 13.80
N LEU A 22 -1.96 7.55 12.85
CA LEU A 22 -2.37 6.16 13.09
C LEU A 22 -1.47 5.45 14.11
N LEU A 23 -0.14 5.64 14.02
CA LEU A 23 0.80 5.07 14.98
C LEU A 23 0.63 5.65 16.39
N GLN A 24 0.34 6.95 16.50
CA GLN A 24 0.07 7.61 17.78
C GLN A 24 -1.24 7.12 18.40
N VAL A 25 -2.30 6.95 17.60
CA VAL A 25 -3.56 6.37 18.05
C VAL A 25 -3.33 4.95 18.54
N PHE A 26 -2.63 4.11 17.76
CA PHE A 26 -2.29 2.75 18.16
C PHE A 26 -1.51 2.71 19.46
N ALA A 27 -0.45 3.51 19.59
CA ALA A 27 0.36 3.56 20.80
C ALA A 27 -0.49 3.92 22.02
N ARG A 28 -1.35 4.94 21.92
CA ARG A 28 -2.25 5.31 23.02
C ARG A 28 -3.20 4.17 23.41
N SER A 29 -3.72 3.42 22.44
CA SER A 29 -4.60 2.27 22.69
C SER A 29 -3.87 1.02 23.19
N CYS A 30 -2.57 0.89 22.92
CA CYS A 30 -1.76 -0.30 23.22
C CYS A 30 -0.66 -0.02 24.25
N GLY A 31 -0.97 0.74 25.30
CA GLY A 31 -0.05 0.92 26.44
C GLY A 31 1.25 1.66 26.07
N ASN A 32 1.15 2.66 25.20
CA ASN A 32 2.25 3.45 24.67
C ASN A 32 3.30 2.64 23.89
N THR A 33 2.89 1.52 23.28
CA THR A 33 3.76 0.63 22.50
C THR A 33 3.48 0.74 21.01
N LEU A 34 4.55 0.82 20.21
CA LEU A 34 4.46 0.84 18.75
C LEU A 34 4.42 -0.59 18.17
N PRO A 35 3.75 -0.82 17.03
CA PRO A 35 3.63 -2.14 16.44
C PRO A 35 4.95 -2.62 15.80
N ASN A 36 5.29 -3.91 15.93
CA ASN A 36 6.49 -4.48 15.31
C ASN A 36 6.29 -4.87 13.82
N ARG A 37 5.03 -4.99 13.37
CA ARG A 37 4.66 -5.39 12.00
C ARG A 37 3.48 -4.57 11.53
N ILE A 38 3.56 -4.07 10.30
CA ILE A 38 2.53 -3.26 9.66
C ILE A 38 2.25 -3.83 8.28
N VAL A 39 0.98 -4.10 7.99
CA VAL A 39 0.50 -4.50 6.66
C VAL A 39 -0.30 -3.34 6.10
N PHE A 40 0.14 -2.83 4.95
CA PHE A 40 -0.48 -1.71 4.27
C PHE A 40 -1.17 -2.20 3.00
N TYR A 41 -2.48 -1.98 2.90
CA TYR A 41 -3.26 -2.29 1.71
C TYR A 41 -3.49 -1.01 0.92
N ARG A 42 -3.06 -1.01 -0.35
CA ARG A 42 -3.20 0.13 -1.26
C ARG A 42 -4.05 -0.27 -2.46
N ASP A 43 -5.25 0.28 -2.53
CA ASP A 43 -6.18 0.12 -3.66
C ASP A 43 -6.09 1.31 -4.62
N GLY A 44 -6.66 1.21 -5.83
CA GLY A 44 -6.86 2.34 -6.74
C GLY A 44 -5.63 2.75 -7.54
N ILE A 45 -4.69 1.83 -7.76
CA ILE A 45 -3.49 2.07 -8.57
C ILE A 45 -3.68 1.48 -9.97
N ASP A 46 -3.42 2.30 -10.98
CA ASP A 46 -3.33 1.84 -12.37
C ASP A 46 -1.91 1.33 -12.69
N ASP A 47 -1.78 0.44 -13.67
CA ASP A 47 -0.52 -0.30 -13.94
C ASP A 47 0.67 0.62 -14.20
N GLY A 48 0.45 1.72 -14.94
CA GLY A 48 1.48 2.70 -15.25
C GLY A 48 1.97 3.53 -14.06
N GLN A 49 1.30 3.44 -12.90
CA GLN A 49 1.62 4.25 -11.72
C GLN A 49 2.32 3.46 -10.61
N PHE A 50 2.42 2.14 -10.75
CA PHE A 50 2.97 1.25 -9.72
C PHE A 50 4.34 1.71 -9.21
N GLN A 51 5.27 1.97 -10.13
CA GLN A 51 6.62 2.40 -9.78
C GLN A 51 6.61 3.75 -9.04
N LYS A 52 5.77 4.69 -9.46
CA LYS A 52 5.67 6.02 -8.84
C LYS A 52 5.13 5.94 -7.42
N VAL A 53 4.18 5.05 -7.15
CA VAL A 53 3.66 4.80 -5.80
C VAL A 53 4.74 4.19 -4.93
N LEU A 54 5.46 3.17 -5.43
CA LEU A 54 6.56 2.56 -4.68
C LEU A 54 7.63 3.59 -4.31
N ASP A 55 8.08 4.40 -5.27
CA ASP A 55 9.17 5.36 -5.02
C ASP A 55 8.75 6.50 -4.08
N ASN A 56 7.49 6.95 -4.13
CA ASN A 56 7.01 8.06 -3.32
C ASN A 56 6.38 7.62 -1.99
N GLU A 57 5.35 6.78 -2.03
CA GLU A 57 4.56 6.43 -0.86
C GLU A 57 5.35 5.51 0.09
N VAL A 58 6.00 4.46 -0.42
CA VAL A 58 6.75 3.53 0.44
C VAL A 58 7.97 4.22 1.05
N SER A 59 8.64 5.10 0.30
CA SER A 59 9.77 5.90 0.81
C SER A 59 9.33 6.81 1.96
N LYS A 60 8.19 7.50 1.80
CA LYS A 60 7.60 8.33 2.87
C LYS A 60 7.27 7.51 4.11
N ILE A 61 6.59 6.36 3.96
CA ILE A 61 6.26 5.49 5.10
C ILE A 61 7.54 5.06 5.86
N LYS A 62 8.58 4.66 5.13
CA LYS A 62 9.87 4.28 5.73
C LYS A 62 10.52 5.45 6.48
N SER A 63 10.52 6.65 5.90
CA SER A 63 11.06 7.84 6.58
C SER A 63 10.26 8.16 7.85
N THR A 64 8.95 8.03 7.81
CA THR A 64 8.09 8.19 8.99
C THR A 64 8.44 7.19 10.08
N PHE A 65 8.71 5.93 9.73
CA PHE A 65 9.11 4.94 10.72
C PHE A 65 10.46 5.26 11.37
N GLN A 66 11.42 5.79 10.61
CA GLN A 66 12.69 6.25 11.19
C GLN A 66 12.48 7.35 12.23
N VAL A 67 11.59 8.30 11.94
CA VAL A 67 11.27 9.41 12.85
C VAL A 67 10.51 8.93 14.09
N VAL A 68 9.51 8.06 13.92
CA VAL A 68 8.61 7.64 15.01
C VAL A 68 9.24 6.57 15.91
N TYR A 69 9.95 5.60 15.35
CA TYR A 69 10.56 4.52 16.13
C TYR A 69 11.91 4.94 16.74
N GLY A 70 12.63 5.88 16.10
CA GLY A 70 13.90 6.40 16.61
C GLY A 70 14.91 5.27 16.87
N LYS A 71 15.20 5.00 18.15
CA LYS A 71 16.13 3.93 18.58
C LYS A 71 15.46 2.55 18.72
N ASN A 72 14.12 2.48 18.68
CA ASN A 72 13.41 1.21 18.76
C ASN A 72 13.58 0.41 17.46
N PRO A 73 13.46 -0.94 17.53
CA PRO A 73 13.43 -1.75 16.33
C PRO A 73 12.34 -1.27 15.37
N MET A 74 12.71 -0.94 14.14
CA MET A 74 11.76 -0.48 13.15
C MET A 74 10.76 -1.58 12.81
N ALA A 75 9.49 -1.22 12.60
CA ALA A 75 8.48 -2.16 12.17
C ALA A 75 8.79 -2.78 10.80
N CYS A 76 8.49 -4.07 10.63
CA CYS A 76 8.46 -4.68 9.30
C CYS A 76 7.23 -4.20 8.53
N LEU A 77 7.44 -3.60 7.37
CA LEU A 77 6.39 -3.14 6.46
C LEU A 77 6.12 -4.17 5.37
N THR A 78 4.87 -4.61 5.24
CA THR A 78 4.38 -5.34 4.06
C THR A 78 3.43 -4.42 3.29
N PHE A 79 3.76 -4.08 2.04
CA PHE A 79 2.94 -3.20 1.21
C PHE A 79 2.26 -4.03 0.12
N ILE A 80 0.94 -4.14 0.19
CA ILE A 80 0.11 -4.96 -0.69
C ILE A 80 -0.68 -4.01 -1.58
N ILE A 81 -0.45 -4.10 -2.89
CA ILE A 81 -1.23 -3.37 -3.89
C ILE A 81 -2.38 -4.27 -4.32
N VAL A 82 -3.59 -3.80 -4.07
CA VAL A 82 -4.83 -4.48 -4.41
C VAL A 82 -5.31 -3.94 -5.74
N LYS A 83 -5.61 -4.84 -6.68
CA LYS A 83 -6.12 -4.48 -8.01
C LYS A 83 -7.42 -5.23 -8.27
N GLU A 84 -8.55 -4.55 -8.06
CA GLU A 84 -9.87 -5.17 -8.23
C GLU A 84 -10.37 -5.16 -9.69
N ARG A 85 -9.98 -4.15 -10.48
CA ARG A 85 -10.37 -4.02 -11.90
C ARG A 85 -9.24 -4.48 -12.83
N HIS A 86 -9.08 -5.79 -12.96
CA HIS A 86 -8.13 -6.38 -13.89
C HIS A 86 -8.84 -7.28 -14.91
N ASN A 87 -8.27 -7.41 -16.11
CA ASN A 87 -8.86 -8.19 -17.21
C ASN A 87 -8.57 -9.71 -17.12
N THR A 88 -7.95 -10.17 -16.04
CA THR A 88 -7.71 -11.60 -15.78
C THR A 88 -9.02 -12.27 -15.35
N ARG A 89 -9.39 -13.34 -16.04
CA ARG A 89 -10.53 -14.19 -15.67
C ARG A 89 -10.03 -15.61 -15.43
N PHE A 90 -10.49 -16.21 -14.34
CA PHE A 90 -10.31 -17.63 -14.10
C PHE A 90 -11.55 -18.37 -14.59
N PHE A 91 -11.34 -19.45 -15.33
CA PHE A 91 -12.40 -20.36 -15.75
C PHE A 91 -12.18 -21.70 -15.08
N ALA A 92 -13.25 -22.31 -14.56
CA ALA A 92 -13.17 -23.66 -14.02
C ALA A 92 -12.81 -24.64 -15.13
N TYR A 93 -11.86 -25.53 -14.85
CA TYR A 93 -11.52 -26.60 -15.77
C TYR A 93 -12.66 -27.64 -15.78
N ASP A 94 -13.45 -27.70 -16.86
CA ASP A 94 -14.43 -28.77 -17.07
C ASP A 94 -13.71 -29.99 -17.66
N GLY A 95 -13.39 -30.95 -16.79
CA GLY A 95 -12.64 -32.17 -17.12
C GLY A 95 -13.41 -33.21 -17.94
N LYS A 96 -14.33 -32.78 -18.82
CA LYS A 96 -15.02 -33.71 -19.74
C LYS A 96 -14.03 -34.24 -20.76
N LYS A 97 -13.42 -35.38 -20.42
CA LYS A 97 -12.85 -36.31 -21.39
C LYS A 97 -14.00 -36.79 -22.28
N ASN A 98 -14.02 -36.37 -23.54
CA ASN A 98 -14.82 -37.02 -24.55
C ASN A 98 -14.41 -38.50 -24.57
N LYS A 99 -15.33 -39.38 -24.16
CA LYS A 99 -15.26 -40.82 -24.41
C LYS A 99 -15.80 -41.10 -25.79
#